data_AF-W4EYW2-F1
#
_entry.id   AF-W4EYW2-F1
#
_cell.length_a   1.000
_cell.length_b   1.000
_cell.length_c   1.000
_cell.angle_alpha   90.00
_cell.angle_beta   90.00
_cell.angle_gamma   90.00
#
_symmetry.space_group_name_H-M   'P 1'
#
loop_
_entity.id
_entity.type
_entity.pdbx_description
1 polymer ?
#
loop_
_entity_poly.entity_id
_entity_poly.type
_entity_poly.pdbx_seq_one_letter_code
_entity_poly.pdbx_strand_id
1 'polypeptide(L)'
;MESDIPPKEKIKNYFLFHFQLFEEKLPLISMFMKEQMHPINEQILQRLNYYKDLSDKTTLALLTEVYGKRIAPFQYDILISLKGIMHGYSEFILFHRQPYDFVQLSSTLIEKVDILVEHSKNTFLTEQLWNSKPHCMQEYSVTAFEVQEEVNRWHEIYKGHPIIEDTLSLIEAELKLTNPRPALLNGMMANLKQHDNLQWLALLLKQYIVHLS
;
A
#
# COMPACT_ATOMS: atom_id res chain seq x y z
N MET A 1 1.83 -40.14 4.72
CA MET A 1 0.42 -39.91 4.35
C MET A 1 0.16 -38.45 4.65
N GLU A 2 0.31 -37.57 3.66
CA GLU A 2 -0.19 -36.19 3.76
C GLU A 2 -1.69 -36.31 4.00
N SER A 3 -2.17 -35.92 5.18
CA SER A 3 -3.60 -35.87 5.42
C SER A 3 -4.18 -34.83 4.48
N ASP A 4 -5.13 -35.21 3.64
CA ASP A 4 -5.77 -34.31 2.68
C ASP A 4 -6.69 -33.36 3.47
N ILE A 5 -6.10 -32.31 4.04
CA ILE A 5 -6.82 -31.29 4.81
C ILE A 5 -7.82 -30.63 3.86
N PRO A 6 -9.12 -30.52 4.20
CA PRO A 6 -10.10 -29.86 3.34
C PRO A 6 -9.64 -28.44 2.96
N PRO A 7 -9.84 -27.98 1.72
CA PRO A 7 -9.40 -26.64 1.30
C PRO A 7 -9.82 -25.52 2.25
N LYS A 8 -11.04 -25.62 2.80
CA LYS A 8 -11.59 -24.64 3.73
C LYS A 8 -10.87 -24.62 5.09
N GLU A 9 -10.36 -25.76 5.53
CA GLU A 9 -9.49 -25.85 6.70
C GLU A 9 -8.08 -25.34 6.39
N LYS A 10 -7.57 -25.52 5.16
CA LYS A 10 -6.27 -24.93 4.77
C LYS A 10 -6.27 -23.41 4.87
N ILE A 11 -7.28 -22.73 4.32
CA ILE A 11 -7.35 -21.25 4.40
C ILE A 11 -7.61 -20.76 5.82
N LYS A 12 -8.38 -21.50 6.62
CA LYS A 12 -8.58 -21.19 8.04
C LYS A 12 -7.28 -21.31 8.84
N ASN A 13 -6.51 -22.37 8.61
CA ASN A 13 -5.19 -22.56 9.21
C ASN A 13 -4.19 -21.49 8.76
N TYR A 14 -4.29 -21.04 7.50
CA TYR A 14 -3.51 -19.91 7.00
C TYR A 14 -3.80 -18.62 7.78
N PHE A 15 -5.07 -18.30 8.04
CA PHE A 15 -5.44 -17.15 8.88
C PHE A 15 -4.95 -17.32 10.33
N LEU A 16 -5.13 -18.51 10.91
CA LEU A 16 -4.69 -18.80 12.27
C LEU A 16 -3.19 -18.56 12.42
N PHE A 17 -2.40 -19.13 11.51
CA PHE A 17 -0.95 -18.96 11.49
C PHE A 17 -0.56 -17.48 11.30
N HIS A 18 -1.26 -16.75 10.44
CA HIS A 18 -1.02 -15.32 10.24
C HIS A 18 -1.16 -14.52 11.55
N PHE A 19 -2.25 -14.70 12.29
CA PHE A 19 -2.47 -13.95 13.54
C PHE A 19 -1.57 -14.41 14.69
N GLN A 20 -1.26 -15.70 14.78
CA GLN A 20 -0.28 -16.20 15.75
C GLN A 20 1.10 -15.61 15.51
N LEU A 21 1.55 -15.58 14.24
CA LEU A 21 2.82 -14.96 13.88
C LEU A 21 2.79 -13.44 14.12
N PHE A 22 1.67 -12.78 13.81
CA PHE A 22 1.49 -11.36 14.08
C PHE A 22 1.61 -11.06 15.58
N GLU A 23 0.93 -11.82 16.43
CA GLU A 23 1.01 -11.70 17.89
C GLU A 23 2.45 -11.89 18.39
N GLU A 24 3.16 -12.90 17.88
CA GLU A 24 4.57 -13.14 18.21
C GLU A 24 5.45 -11.93 17.88
N LYS A 25 5.18 -11.24 16.76
CA LYS A 25 5.97 -10.09 16.30
C LYS A 25 5.47 -8.72 16.80
N LEU A 26 4.32 -8.64 17.48
CA LEU A 26 3.72 -7.39 17.98
C LEU A 26 4.68 -6.50 18.79
N PRO A 27 5.51 -7.03 19.73
CA PRO A 27 6.45 -6.20 20.48
C PRO A 27 7.43 -5.46 19.59
N LEU A 28 7.97 -6.14 18.57
CA LEU A 28 8.90 -5.57 17.60
C LEU A 28 8.23 -4.49 16.75
N ILE A 29 7.05 -4.79 16.20
CA ILE A 29 6.26 -3.84 15.39
C ILE A 29 5.96 -2.56 16.19
N SER A 30 5.61 -2.71 17.48
CA SER A 30 5.29 -1.57 18.33
C SER A 30 6.50 -0.73 18.74
N MET A 31 7.67 -1.36 18.86
CA MET A 31 8.94 -0.65 19.07
C MET A 31 9.25 0.22 17.84
N PHE A 32 9.17 -0.35 16.64
CA PHE A 32 9.41 0.36 15.38
C PHE A 32 8.47 1.56 15.18
N MET A 33 7.19 1.45 15.55
CA MET A 33 6.26 2.58 15.44
C MET A 33 6.58 3.73 16.40
N LYS A 34 7.13 3.45 17.58
CA LYS A 34 7.48 4.46 18.58
C LYS A 34 8.75 5.24 18.24
N GLU A 35 9.71 4.62 17.55
CA GLU A 35 11.04 5.21 17.31
C GLU A 35 11.07 6.30 16.22
N GLN A 36 9.94 6.68 15.62
CA GLN A 36 9.84 7.60 14.45
C GLN A 36 10.82 7.22 13.34
N MET A 37 10.28 6.57 12.31
CA MET A 37 11.00 5.94 11.20
C MET A 37 12.28 6.68 10.77
N HIS A 38 13.42 6.13 11.21
CA HIS A 38 14.63 6.19 10.40
C HIS A 38 14.29 5.69 8.99
N PRO A 39 14.91 6.23 7.93
CA PRO A 39 14.61 5.82 6.57
C PRO A 39 14.66 4.29 6.46
N ILE A 40 13.53 3.67 6.14
CA ILE A 40 13.44 2.22 5.96
C ILE A 40 14.43 1.88 4.84
N ASN A 41 15.43 1.06 5.16
CA ASN A 41 16.42 0.59 4.19
C ASN A 41 15.71 -0.01 2.97
N GLU A 42 16.13 0.36 1.76
CA GLU A 42 15.58 -0.14 0.49
C GLU A 42 15.51 -1.68 0.44
N GLN A 43 16.48 -2.38 1.04
CA GLN A 43 16.48 -3.84 1.14
C GLN A 43 15.29 -4.37 1.97
N ILE A 44 14.91 -3.65 3.02
CA ILE A 44 13.74 -4.00 3.84
C ILE A 44 12.46 -3.76 3.04
N LEU A 45 12.36 -2.63 2.33
CA LEU A 45 11.22 -2.34 1.44
C LEU A 45 11.06 -3.41 0.35
N GLN A 46 12.14 -3.84 -0.28
CA GLN A 46 12.11 -4.90 -1.28
C GLN A 46 11.63 -6.24 -0.71
N ARG A 47 12.10 -6.62 0.49
CA ARG A 47 11.61 -7.82 1.18
C ARG A 47 10.13 -7.73 1.53
N LEU A 48 9.67 -6.58 2.01
CA LEU A 48 8.25 -6.35 2.32
C LEU A 48 7.39 -6.49 1.06
N ASN A 49 7.82 -5.94 -0.07
CA ASN A 49 7.12 -6.09 -1.36
C ASN A 49 7.09 -7.55 -1.82
N TYR A 50 8.19 -8.28 -1.70
CA TYR A 50 8.23 -9.72 -2.02
C TYR A 50 7.24 -10.53 -1.18
N TYR A 51 7.23 -10.34 0.14
CA TYR A 51 6.31 -11.05 1.02
C TYR A 51 4.84 -10.66 0.77
N LYS A 52 4.58 -9.40 0.41
CA LYS A 52 3.24 -8.94 0.00
C LYS A 52 2.76 -9.68 -1.24
N ASP A 53 3.57 -9.77 -2.29
CA ASP A 53 3.19 -10.48 -3.52
C ASP A 53 3.02 -11.99 -3.29
N LEU A 54 3.91 -12.60 -2.51
CA LEU A 54 3.77 -14.00 -2.10
C LEU A 54 2.46 -14.24 -1.33
N SER A 55 2.13 -13.36 -0.39
CA SER A 55 0.89 -13.43 0.39
C SER A 55 -0.35 -13.32 -0.51
N ASP A 56 -0.33 -12.42 -1.49
CA ASP A 56 -1.43 -12.24 -2.45
C ASP A 56 -1.63 -13.51 -3.29
N LYS A 57 -0.55 -14.07 -3.83
CA LYS A 57 -0.56 -15.31 -4.62
C LYS A 57 -1.05 -16.51 -3.81
N THR A 58 -0.53 -16.69 -2.60
CA THR A 58 -0.96 -17.78 -1.70
C THR A 58 -2.44 -17.65 -1.35
N THR A 59 -2.91 -16.44 -1.05
CA THR A 59 -4.32 -16.21 -0.70
C THR A 59 -5.24 -16.50 -1.89
N LEU A 60 -4.89 -16.04 -3.11
CA LEU A 60 -5.67 -16.34 -4.32
C LEU A 60 -5.71 -17.84 -4.62
N ALA A 61 -4.59 -18.55 -4.45
CA ALA A 61 -4.53 -19.99 -4.63
C ALA A 61 -5.47 -20.72 -3.66
N LEU A 62 -5.43 -20.35 -2.38
CA LEU A 62 -6.32 -20.92 -1.35
C LEU A 62 -7.79 -20.61 -1.63
N LEU A 63 -8.12 -19.37 -2.00
CA LEU A 63 -9.49 -18.99 -2.37
C LEU A 63 -9.99 -19.80 -3.58
N THR A 64 -9.13 -19.98 -4.59
CA THR A 64 -9.46 -20.75 -5.79
C THR A 64 -9.65 -22.24 -5.46
N GLU A 65 -8.87 -22.79 -4.52
CA GLU A 65 -9.01 -24.16 -4.07
C GLU A 65 -10.34 -24.39 -3.32
N VAL A 66 -10.76 -23.43 -2.50
CA VAL A 66 -12.00 -23.52 -1.70
C VAL A 66 -13.25 -23.30 -2.54
N TYR A 67 -13.24 -22.27 -3.40
CA TYR A 67 -14.44 -21.78 -4.07
C TYR A 67 -14.49 -22.11 -5.56
N GLY A 68 -13.39 -22.63 -6.12
CA GLY A 68 -13.29 -22.99 -7.53
C GLY A 68 -13.36 -21.79 -8.47
N LYS A 69 -13.65 -22.05 -9.75
CA LYS A 69 -13.66 -21.02 -10.80
C LYS A 69 -14.78 -19.98 -10.65
N ARG A 70 -15.75 -20.18 -9.75
CA ARG A 70 -16.90 -19.27 -9.58
C ARG A 70 -16.48 -17.87 -9.10
N ILE A 71 -15.33 -17.77 -8.41
CA ILE A 71 -14.81 -16.49 -7.92
C ILE A 71 -13.98 -15.74 -8.97
N ALA A 72 -13.63 -16.37 -10.10
CA ALA A 72 -12.73 -15.77 -11.08
C ALA A 72 -13.12 -14.33 -11.53
N PRO A 73 -14.42 -14.00 -11.71
CA PRO A 73 -14.81 -12.64 -12.11
C PRO A 73 -14.53 -11.55 -11.05
N PHE A 74 -14.40 -11.92 -9.77
CA PHE A 74 -14.30 -10.97 -8.64
C PHE A 74 -13.22 -11.39 -7.62
N GLN A 75 -12.29 -12.27 -8.01
CA GLN A 75 -11.27 -12.84 -7.12
C GLN A 75 -10.34 -11.78 -6.51
N TYR A 76 -10.03 -10.72 -7.26
CA TYR A 76 -9.17 -9.64 -6.80
C TYR A 76 -9.90 -8.71 -5.83
N ASP A 77 -11.19 -8.46 -6.05
CA ASP A 77 -12.04 -7.73 -5.10
C ASP A 77 -12.18 -8.50 -3.77
N ILE A 78 -12.35 -9.84 -3.83
CA ILE A 78 -12.34 -10.69 -2.62
C ILE A 78 -10.99 -10.59 -1.91
N LEU A 79 -9.88 -10.74 -2.63
CA LEU A 79 -8.54 -10.68 -2.06
C LEU A 79 -8.31 -9.36 -1.32
N ILE A 80 -8.59 -8.22 -1.97
CA ILE A 80 -8.38 -6.90 -1.35
C ILE A 80 -9.33 -6.68 -0.18
N SER A 81 -10.59 -7.10 -0.29
CA SER A 81 -11.55 -7.02 0.82
C SER A 81 -11.09 -7.82 2.03
N LEU A 82 -10.65 -9.07 1.81
CA LEU A 82 -10.11 -9.93 2.86
C LEU A 82 -8.87 -9.30 3.51
N LYS A 83 -7.94 -8.74 2.71
CA LYS A 83 -6.77 -8.02 3.24
C LYS A 83 -7.17 -6.82 4.10
N GLY A 84 -8.19 -6.06 3.67
CA GLY A 84 -8.72 -4.95 4.45
C GLY A 84 -9.30 -5.41 5.80
N ILE A 85 -10.09 -6.49 5.79
CA ILE A 85 -10.63 -7.07 7.02
C ILE A 85 -9.51 -7.55 7.94
N MET A 86 -8.53 -8.30 7.41
CA MET A 86 -7.37 -8.77 8.18
C MET A 86 -6.58 -7.60 8.77
N HIS A 87 -6.32 -6.55 7.98
CA HIS A 87 -5.64 -5.35 8.44
C HIS A 87 -6.39 -4.67 9.60
N GLY A 88 -7.71 -4.51 9.49
CA GLY A 88 -8.52 -3.92 10.55
C GLY A 88 -8.47 -4.70 11.87
N TYR A 89 -8.48 -6.04 11.82
CA TYR A 89 -8.26 -6.85 13.01
C TYR A 89 -6.84 -6.71 13.57
N SER A 90 -5.82 -6.73 12.72
CA SER A 90 -4.43 -6.55 13.14
C SER A 90 -4.20 -5.19 13.80
N GLU A 91 -4.79 -4.13 13.26
CA GLU A 91 -4.77 -2.79 13.85
C GLU A 91 -5.47 -2.77 15.21
N PHE A 92 -6.66 -3.38 15.32
CA PHE A 92 -7.36 -3.48 16.59
C PHE A 92 -6.52 -4.19 17.66
N ILE A 93 -5.95 -5.35 17.33
CA ILE A 93 -5.09 -6.16 18.20
C ILE A 93 -3.85 -5.38 18.65
N LEU A 94 -3.25 -4.63 17.72
CA LEU A 94 -2.06 -3.82 17.98
C LEU A 94 -2.29 -2.78 19.09
N PHE A 95 -3.44 -2.11 19.05
CA PHE A 95 -3.80 -1.06 20.02
C PHE A 95 -4.50 -1.59 21.28
N HIS A 96 -5.09 -2.79 21.23
CA HIS A 96 -5.86 -3.38 22.34
C HIS A 96 -5.25 -4.70 22.81
N ARG A 97 -4.06 -4.65 23.41
CA ARG A 97 -3.34 -5.86 23.78
C ARG A 97 -4.05 -6.65 24.89
N GLN A 98 -4.52 -7.83 24.53
CA GLN A 98 -5.11 -8.83 25.42
C GLN A 98 -4.98 -10.22 24.78
N PRO A 99 -5.21 -11.31 25.52
CA PRO A 99 -5.31 -12.64 24.92
C PRO A 99 -6.50 -12.70 23.94
N TYR A 100 -6.23 -13.13 22.71
CA TYR A 100 -7.25 -13.28 21.66
C TYR A 100 -7.45 -14.75 21.27
N ASP A 101 -8.70 -15.13 20.99
CA ASP A 101 -9.00 -16.43 20.38
C ASP A 101 -8.83 -16.34 18.86
N PHE A 102 -7.65 -16.70 18.36
CA PHE A 102 -7.38 -16.70 16.93
C PHE A 102 -8.05 -17.83 16.15
N VAL A 103 -8.52 -18.88 16.83
CA VAL A 103 -9.33 -19.93 16.19
C VAL A 103 -10.71 -19.37 15.87
N GLN A 104 -11.29 -18.64 16.83
CA GLN A 104 -12.53 -17.90 16.60
C GLN A 104 -12.36 -16.85 15.51
N LEU A 105 -11.30 -16.02 15.58
CA LEU A 105 -11.05 -14.99 14.57
C LEU A 105 -10.91 -15.59 13.15
N SER A 106 -10.17 -16.68 13.01
CA SER A 106 -10.02 -17.38 11.73
C SER A 106 -11.36 -17.92 11.21
N SER A 107 -12.23 -18.39 12.11
CA SER A 107 -13.59 -18.83 11.78
C SER A 107 -14.48 -17.66 11.36
N THR A 108 -14.32 -16.49 11.99
CA THR A 108 -15.01 -15.26 11.59
C THR A 108 -14.54 -14.79 10.20
N LEU A 109 -13.25 -14.84 9.91
CA LEU A 109 -12.73 -14.43 8.60
C LEU A 109 -13.25 -15.31 7.47
N ILE A 110 -13.29 -16.64 7.66
CA ILE A 110 -13.83 -17.52 6.62
C ILE A 110 -15.33 -17.30 6.40
N GLU A 111 -16.10 -17.00 7.46
CA GLU A 111 -17.51 -16.61 7.34
C GLU A 111 -17.67 -15.31 6.52
N LYS A 112 -16.79 -14.31 6.72
CA LYS A 112 -16.80 -13.10 5.89
C LYS A 112 -16.46 -13.37 4.43
N VAL A 113 -15.49 -14.25 4.17
CA VAL A 113 -15.16 -14.65 2.78
C VAL A 113 -16.32 -15.39 2.14
N ASP A 114 -16.99 -16.30 2.85
CA ASP A 114 -18.18 -17.00 2.34
C ASP A 114 -19.28 -16.00 1.93
N ILE A 115 -19.56 -15.01 2.78
CA ILE A 115 -20.54 -13.94 2.50
C ILE A 115 -20.13 -13.14 1.25
N LEU A 116 -18.85 -12.75 1.14
CA LEU A 116 -18.35 -12.03 -0.03
C LEU A 116 -18.51 -12.87 -1.30
N VAL A 117 -18.12 -14.15 -1.26
CA VAL A 117 -18.22 -15.05 -2.41
C VAL A 117 -19.67 -15.25 -2.85
N GLU A 118 -20.60 -15.40 -1.90
CA GLU A 118 -22.00 -15.67 -2.18
C GLU A 118 -22.75 -14.44 -2.71
N HIS A 119 -22.36 -13.23 -2.27
CA HIS A 119 -23.14 -12.01 -2.52
C HIS A 119 -22.43 -10.97 -3.40
N SER A 120 -21.19 -11.22 -3.84
CA SER A 120 -20.51 -10.35 -4.80
C SER A 120 -21.23 -10.34 -6.15
N LYS A 121 -21.58 -9.16 -6.63
CA LYS A 121 -22.26 -8.95 -7.92
C LYS A 121 -21.50 -8.01 -8.87
N ASN A 122 -20.61 -7.21 -8.31
CA ASN A 122 -19.87 -6.18 -9.04
C ASN A 122 -18.37 -6.50 -8.96
N THR A 123 -17.66 -6.17 -10.02
CA THR A 123 -16.20 -6.26 -10.09
C THR A 123 -15.65 -4.85 -10.30
N PHE A 124 -14.76 -4.43 -9.42
CA PHE A 124 -13.98 -3.21 -9.60
C PHE A 124 -12.56 -3.57 -10.05
N LEU A 125 -11.92 -4.53 -9.37
CA LEU A 125 -10.58 -4.99 -9.69
C LEU A 125 -10.60 -6.07 -10.77
N THR A 126 -10.55 -5.63 -12.03
CA THR A 126 -10.36 -6.52 -13.17
C THR A 126 -8.94 -7.10 -13.19
N GLU A 127 -8.73 -8.19 -13.92
CA GLU A 127 -7.40 -8.76 -14.13
C GLU A 127 -6.43 -7.76 -14.79
N GLN A 128 -6.92 -6.96 -15.74
CA GLN A 128 -6.12 -5.91 -16.35
C GLN A 128 -5.66 -4.87 -15.31
N LEU A 129 -6.57 -4.41 -14.44
CA LEU A 129 -6.24 -3.44 -13.39
C LEU A 129 -5.32 -4.04 -12.32
N TRP A 130 -5.52 -5.31 -11.98
CA TRP A 130 -4.66 -6.03 -11.05
C TRP A 130 -3.23 -6.16 -11.57
N ASN A 131 -3.07 -6.52 -12.84
CA ASN A 131 -1.76 -6.71 -13.47
C ASN A 131 -1.07 -5.39 -13.82
N SER A 132 -1.79 -4.26 -13.86
CA SER A 132 -1.19 -2.93 -14.04
C SER A 132 -0.63 -2.34 -12.75
N LYS A 133 -0.81 -2.98 -11.58
CA LYS A 133 -0.27 -2.48 -10.33
C LYS A 133 1.27 -2.55 -10.34
N PRO A 134 1.98 -1.54 -9.80
CA PRO A 134 3.41 -1.63 -9.61
C PRO A 134 3.74 -2.78 -8.63
N HIS A 135 4.74 -3.60 -8.96
CA HIS A 135 5.16 -4.76 -8.18
C HIS A 135 5.99 -4.36 -6.95
N CYS A 136 6.51 -3.14 -6.94
CA CYS A 136 7.22 -2.58 -5.80
C CYS A 136 6.97 -1.08 -5.66
N MET A 137 7.17 -0.55 -4.44
CA MET A 137 7.15 0.90 -4.17
C MET A 137 8.16 1.67 -5.03
N GLN A 138 9.19 1.02 -5.58
CA GLN A 138 10.19 1.62 -6.47
C GLN A 138 9.67 1.76 -7.92
N GLU A 139 8.61 1.02 -8.29
CA GLU A 139 7.86 1.17 -9.54
C GLU A 139 6.72 2.19 -9.41
N TYR A 140 6.50 2.76 -8.22
CA TYR A 140 5.56 3.87 -8.03
C TYR A 140 6.16 5.12 -8.66
N SER A 141 5.78 5.42 -9.89
CA SER A 141 6.09 6.70 -10.48
C SER A 141 5.17 7.75 -9.89
N VAL A 142 5.75 8.70 -9.15
CA VAL A 142 5.03 9.93 -8.82
C VAL A 142 4.60 10.56 -10.13
N THR A 143 3.30 10.78 -10.28
CA THR A 143 2.71 11.38 -11.46
C THR A 143 2.81 12.90 -11.40
N ALA A 144 2.75 13.56 -12.56
CA ALA A 144 2.66 15.03 -12.60
C ALA A 144 1.44 15.54 -11.82
N PHE A 145 0.35 14.77 -11.79
CA PHE A 145 -0.87 15.10 -11.05
C PHE A 145 -0.63 15.17 -9.53
N GLU A 146 0.09 14.21 -8.96
CA GLU A 146 0.39 14.19 -7.52
C GLU A 146 1.30 15.35 -7.10
N VAL A 147 2.30 15.69 -7.94
CA VAL A 147 3.12 16.88 -7.69
C VAL A 147 2.27 18.14 -7.79
N GLN A 148 1.36 18.22 -8.77
CA GLN A 148 0.49 19.38 -8.98
C GLN A 148 -0.48 19.60 -7.81
N GLU A 149 -1.11 18.55 -7.29
CA GLU A 149 -2.00 18.64 -6.12
C GLU A 149 -1.26 19.21 -4.90
N GLU A 150 -0.03 18.74 -4.66
CA GLU A 150 0.76 19.24 -3.54
C GLU A 150 1.28 20.67 -3.79
N VAL A 151 1.64 21.04 -5.03
CA VAL A 151 1.95 22.44 -5.40
C VAL A 151 0.76 23.35 -5.11
N ASN A 152 -0.45 22.97 -5.55
CA ASN A 152 -1.67 23.75 -5.34
C ASN A 152 -1.96 23.99 -3.86
N ARG A 153 -1.75 22.97 -3.02
CA ARG A 153 -1.93 23.04 -1.56
C ARG A 153 -1.05 24.12 -0.92
N TRP A 154 0.18 24.28 -1.38
CA TRP A 154 1.13 25.25 -0.83
C TRP A 154 1.07 26.62 -1.48
N HIS A 155 0.50 26.73 -2.69
CA HIS A 155 0.43 27.98 -3.45
C HIS A 155 -0.34 29.07 -2.68
N GLU A 156 -1.50 28.74 -2.13
CA GLU A 156 -2.30 29.68 -1.31
C GLU A 156 -1.60 30.07 -0.01
N ILE A 157 -0.81 29.16 0.58
CA ILE A 157 -0.11 29.39 1.85
C ILE A 157 1.09 30.34 1.66
N TYR A 158 1.79 30.23 0.54
CA TYR A 158 3.01 30.98 0.25
C TYR A 158 2.81 32.14 -0.73
N LYS A 159 1.57 32.56 -0.97
CA LYS A 159 1.25 33.73 -1.78
C LYS A 159 1.95 34.98 -1.24
N GLY A 160 2.66 35.70 -2.10
CA GLY A 160 3.49 36.84 -1.76
C GLY A 160 4.88 36.49 -1.20
N HIS A 161 5.23 35.20 -1.07
CA HIS A 161 6.57 34.81 -0.64
C HIS A 161 7.58 34.92 -1.79
N PRO A 162 8.63 35.74 -1.67
CA PRO A 162 9.43 36.23 -2.80
C PRO A 162 10.17 35.14 -3.59
N ILE A 163 10.44 33.98 -2.99
CA ILE A 163 11.15 32.87 -3.64
C ILE A 163 10.24 31.66 -3.84
N ILE A 164 9.26 31.46 -2.96
CA ILE A 164 8.52 30.20 -2.92
C ILE A 164 7.32 30.26 -3.84
N GLU A 165 6.64 31.40 -3.94
CA GLU A 165 5.57 31.60 -4.93
C GLU A 165 6.10 31.39 -6.36
N ASP A 166 7.26 31.98 -6.68
CA ASP A 166 7.93 31.79 -7.97
C ASP A 166 8.37 30.34 -8.18
N THR A 167 8.93 29.69 -7.15
CA THR A 167 9.33 28.28 -7.20
C THR A 167 8.13 27.37 -7.51
N LEU A 168 7.01 27.55 -6.82
CA LEU A 168 5.79 26.76 -7.02
C LEU A 168 5.21 26.99 -8.42
N SER A 169 5.16 28.26 -8.86
CA SER A 169 4.66 28.63 -10.19
C SER A 169 5.53 28.06 -11.33
N LEU A 170 6.85 28.02 -11.14
CA LEU A 170 7.78 27.42 -12.09
C LEU A 170 7.64 25.89 -12.15
N ILE A 171 7.43 25.21 -11.00
CA ILE A 171 7.14 23.77 -10.99
C ILE A 171 5.85 23.50 -11.77
N GLU A 172 4.76 24.22 -11.47
CA GLU A 172 3.48 24.07 -12.18
C GLU A 172 3.61 24.28 -13.69
N ALA A 173 4.34 25.32 -14.11
CA ALA A 173 4.56 25.58 -15.53
C ALA A 173 5.32 24.42 -16.22
N GLU A 174 6.31 23.86 -15.52
CA GLU A 174 7.12 22.76 -16.04
C GLU A 174 6.34 21.44 -16.13
N LEU A 175 5.45 21.16 -15.18
CA LEU A 175 4.58 19.97 -15.17
C LEU A 175 3.59 19.94 -16.34
N LYS A 176 3.28 21.08 -16.95
CA LYS A 176 2.41 21.19 -18.13
C LYS A 176 3.13 20.91 -19.45
N LEU A 177 4.46 20.82 -19.44
CA LEU A 177 5.23 20.56 -20.65
C LEU A 177 5.21 19.08 -21.03
N THR A 178 5.23 18.80 -22.33
CA THR A 178 5.38 17.43 -22.86
C THR A 178 6.73 16.82 -22.48
N ASN A 179 7.76 17.66 -22.29
CA ASN A 179 9.08 17.23 -21.83
C ASN A 179 9.62 18.21 -20.77
N PRO A 180 9.27 18.01 -19.49
CA PRO A 180 9.77 18.80 -18.36
C PRO A 180 11.30 18.72 -18.26
N ARG A 181 11.96 19.82 -17.93
CA ARG A 181 13.42 19.93 -17.84
C ARG A 181 13.90 19.53 -16.44
N PRO A 182 14.60 18.39 -16.28
CA PRO A 182 15.06 17.91 -14.97
C PRO A 182 15.96 18.93 -14.24
N ALA A 183 16.79 19.67 -14.96
CA ALA A 183 17.70 20.65 -14.37
C ALA A 183 16.95 21.81 -13.67
N LEU A 184 15.85 22.28 -14.28
CA LEU A 184 15.02 23.33 -13.69
C LEU A 184 14.31 22.80 -12.44
N LEU A 185 13.69 21.63 -12.54
CA LEU A 185 13.00 20.99 -11.42
C LEU A 185 13.95 20.70 -10.25
N ASN A 186 15.20 20.29 -10.52
CA ASN A 186 16.22 20.12 -9.49
C ASN A 186 16.59 21.45 -8.80
N GLY A 187 16.66 22.55 -9.56
CA GLY A 187 16.84 23.89 -9.01
C GLY A 187 15.68 24.30 -8.10
N MET A 188 14.44 24.07 -8.53
CA MET A 188 13.25 24.36 -7.73
C MET A 188 13.19 23.52 -6.46
N MET A 189 13.53 22.22 -6.55
CA MET A 189 13.64 21.33 -5.39
C MET A 189 14.63 21.86 -4.34
N ALA A 190 15.73 22.50 -4.76
CA ALA A 190 16.70 23.07 -3.83
C ALA A 190 16.12 24.23 -2.99
N ASN A 191 15.23 25.03 -3.57
CA ASN A 191 14.51 26.09 -2.85
C ASN A 191 13.52 25.48 -1.83
N LEU A 192 12.78 24.44 -2.22
CA LEU A 192 11.81 23.76 -1.35
C LEU A 192 12.46 23.14 -0.10
N LYS A 193 13.65 22.54 -0.25
CA LYS A 193 14.38 21.87 0.85
C LYS A 193 14.82 22.82 1.98
N GLN A 194 14.78 24.13 1.75
CA GLN A 194 15.13 25.13 2.77
C GLN A 194 13.99 25.37 3.77
N HIS A 195 12.80 24.80 3.53
CA HIS A 195 11.62 24.98 4.36
C HIS A 195 11.08 23.63 4.84
N ASP A 196 10.98 23.45 6.16
CA ASP A 196 10.57 22.17 6.77
C ASP A 196 9.20 21.68 6.28
N ASN A 197 8.26 22.60 6.10
CA ASN A 197 6.91 22.28 5.64
C ASN A 197 6.84 21.85 4.17
N LEU A 198 7.89 22.09 3.37
CA LEU A 198 7.96 21.77 1.94
C LEU A 198 8.81 20.53 1.64
N GLN A 199 9.36 19.85 2.66
CA GLN A 199 10.18 18.66 2.47
C GLN A 199 9.42 17.53 1.75
N TRP A 200 8.12 17.40 2.00
CA TRP A 200 7.28 16.42 1.31
C TRP A 200 7.16 16.73 -0.20
N LEU A 201 6.87 17.99 -0.56
CA LEU A 201 6.82 18.40 -1.95
C LEU A 201 8.18 18.23 -2.65
N ALA A 202 9.28 18.51 -1.94
CA ALA A 202 10.63 18.26 -2.45
C ALA A 202 10.91 16.77 -2.70
N LEU A 203 10.38 15.88 -1.86
CA LEU A 203 10.49 14.43 -2.03
C LEU A 203 9.67 13.94 -3.24
N LEU A 204 8.42 14.39 -3.37
CA LEU A 204 7.56 14.08 -4.53
C LEU A 204 8.23 14.53 -5.83
N LEU A 205 8.74 15.76 -5.85
CA LEU A 205 9.42 16.31 -7.01
C LEU A 205 10.70 15.53 -7.36
N LYS A 206 11.47 15.09 -6.36
CA LYS A 206 12.63 14.22 -6.57
C LYS A 206 12.25 12.92 -7.27
N GLN A 207 11.19 12.25 -6.81
CA GLN A 207 10.74 10.99 -7.39
C GLN A 207 10.25 11.20 -8.82
N TYR A 208 9.47 12.25 -9.07
CA TYR A 208 9.02 12.61 -10.41
C TYR A 208 10.20 12.80 -11.39
N ILE A 209 11.25 13.51 -10.98
CA ILE A 209 12.45 13.75 -11.80
C ILE A 209 13.17 12.45 -12.17
N VAL A 210 13.27 11.50 -11.25
CA VAL A 210 13.95 10.20 -11.49
C VAL A 210 13.29 9.44 -12.65
N HIS A 211 11.98 9.59 -12.84
CA HIS A 211 11.23 8.91 -13.90
C HIS A 211 11.20 9.69 -15.24
N LEU A 212 11.71 10.91 -15.29
CA LEU A 212 11.89 11.67 -16.55
C LEU A 212 13.18 11.30 -17.30
N SER A 213 14.10 10.58 -16.63
CA SER A 213 15.47 10.30 -17.10
C SER A 213 15.61 8.90 -17.67
#